data_AF-A0A7V4UF95-F1
#
_entry.id   AF-A0A7V4UF95-F1
#
_cell.length_a   1.000
_cell.length_b   1.000
_cell.length_c   1.000
_cell.angle_alpha   90.00
_cell.angle_beta   90.00
_cell.angle_gamma   90.00
#
_symmetry.space_group_name_H-M   'P 1'
#
loop_
_entity.id
_entity.type
_entity.pdbx_description
1 polymer ?
#
loop_
_entity_poly.entity_id
_entity_poly.type
_entity_poly.pdbx_seq_one_letter_code
_entity_poly.pdbx_strand_id
1 'polypeptide(L)'
;MSATAAKPKKGQSIRQAGASSKREPIVVPVTFGTVSIGLKTCRIGISIERKTMQITKADEIFVDRRLVGRIEVVREGESPNQSKFLDDDKIIVEGAFDVTQFSAAAEHYGTGLNMRKASVDVTMLDRFIKRSGFLIIESTGEIIKEKPPRPGDDNEIDFGEPEDDAEE
;
A
#
# COMPACT_ATOMS: atom_id res chain seq x y z
N MET A 1 6.96 -73.38 -0.12
CA MET A 1 8.02 -72.53 -0.71
C MET A 1 7.30 -71.32 -1.31
N SER A 2 7.21 -70.24 -0.53
CA SER A 2 8.01 -69.01 -0.67
C SER A 2 7.40 -68.08 -1.73
N ALA A 3 6.60 -67.09 -1.30
CA ALA A 3 6.98 -65.67 -1.17
C ALA A 3 6.43 -64.88 -2.39
N THR A 4 5.93 -63.64 -2.36
CA THR A 4 6.10 -62.51 -1.44
C THR A 4 4.93 -61.53 -1.67
N ALA A 5 4.35 -60.99 -0.61
CA ALA A 5 3.35 -59.92 -0.65
C ALA A 5 4.03 -58.55 -0.89
N ALA A 6 3.59 -57.81 -1.91
CA ALA A 6 4.04 -56.44 -2.18
C ALA A 6 3.07 -55.42 -1.55
N LYS A 7 3.56 -54.64 -0.57
CA LYS A 7 2.84 -53.53 0.06
C LYS A 7 2.83 -52.30 -0.85
N PRO A 8 1.71 -51.55 -0.98
CA PRO A 8 1.72 -50.25 -1.66
C PRO A 8 2.34 -49.17 -0.75
N LYS A 9 3.37 -48.47 -1.27
CA LYS A 9 3.98 -47.31 -0.63
C LYS A 9 3.03 -46.11 -0.71
N LYS A 10 2.65 -45.56 0.44
CA LYS A 10 2.03 -44.22 0.56
C LYS A 10 3.07 -43.16 0.21
N GLY A 11 3.11 -42.76 -1.06
CA GLY A 11 3.81 -41.56 -1.50
C GLY A 11 2.89 -40.36 -1.33
N GLN A 12 3.14 -39.54 -0.31
CA GLN A 12 2.62 -38.18 -0.22
C GLN A 12 3.11 -37.40 -1.46
N SER A 13 2.19 -37.09 -2.37
CA SER A 13 2.40 -36.08 -3.39
C SER A 13 1.70 -34.81 -2.93
N ILE A 14 2.39 -34.02 -2.12
CA ILE A 14 2.08 -32.60 -1.90
C ILE A 14 2.38 -31.91 -3.23
N ARG A 15 1.42 -31.89 -4.15
CA ARG A 15 1.47 -31.03 -5.34
C ARG A 15 0.84 -29.69 -4.96
N GLN A 16 1.74 -28.79 -4.58
CA GLN A 16 1.69 -27.34 -4.79
C GLN A 16 0.34 -26.80 -5.28
N ALA A 17 -0.43 -26.25 -4.34
CA ALA A 17 -1.37 -25.18 -4.65
C ALA A 17 -0.52 -23.95 -5.03
N GLY A 18 -0.42 -23.70 -6.33
CA GLY A 18 0.30 -22.56 -6.87
C GLY A 18 -0.24 -22.20 -8.24
N ALA A 19 -1.58 -22.25 -8.41
CA ALA A 19 -2.22 -21.59 -9.52
C ALA A 19 -1.92 -20.10 -9.37
N SER A 20 -0.86 -19.65 -10.06
CA SER A 20 -0.63 -18.25 -10.40
C SER A 20 -1.76 -17.82 -11.34
N SER A 21 -2.94 -17.65 -10.79
CA SER A 21 -4.04 -16.97 -11.47
C SER A 21 -3.53 -15.55 -11.74
N LYS A 22 -3.22 -15.23 -13.00
CA LYS A 22 -3.04 -13.84 -13.43
C LYS A 22 -4.33 -13.12 -13.04
N ARG A 23 -4.33 -12.41 -11.90
CA ARG A 23 -5.44 -11.57 -11.49
C ARG A 23 -5.39 -10.37 -12.42
N GLU A 24 -6.52 -10.06 -13.05
CA GLU A 24 -6.62 -8.84 -13.84
C GLU A 24 -6.35 -7.63 -12.93
N PRO A 25 -5.60 -6.63 -13.40
CA PRO A 25 -5.28 -5.45 -12.61
C PRO A 25 -6.56 -4.69 -12.29
N ILE A 26 -6.73 -4.30 -11.03
CA ILE A 26 -7.89 -3.52 -10.59
C ILE A 26 -7.60 -2.05 -10.88
N VAL A 27 -8.37 -1.46 -11.78
CA VAL A 27 -8.26 -0.04 -12.13
C VAL A 27 -9.29 0.76 -11.33
N VAL A 28 -8.83 1.69 -10.51
CA VAL A 28 -9.68 2.52 -9.64
C VAL A 28 -9.49 3.99 -10.01
N PRO A 29 -10.54 4.71 -10.45
CA PRO A 29 -10.46 6.14 -10.64
C PRO A 29 -10.34 6.84 -9.28
N VAL A 30 -9.37 7.74 -9.16
CA VAL A 30 -9.04 8.44 -7.92
C VAL A 30 -8.82 9.92 -8.18
N THR A 31 -9.15 10.74 -7.18
CA THR A 31 -8.74 12.14 -7.09
C THR A 31 -7.64 12.24 -6.04
N PHE A 32 -6.50 12.81 -6.42
CA PHE A 32 -5.36 13.01 -5.53
C PHE A 32 -5.57 14.27 -4.71
N GLY A 33 -5.47 14.11 -3.39
CA GLY A 33 -5.59 15.16 -2.40
C GLY A 33 -4.23 15.77 -2.07
N THR A 34 -3.91 15.82 -0.78
CA THR A 34 -2.64 16.35 -0.29
C THR A 34 -1.54 15.31 -0.35
N VAL A 35 -0.33 15.78 -0.64
CA VAL A 35 0.91 14.99 -0.53
C VAL A 35 1.64 15.46 0.73
N SER A 36 2.15 14.51 1.53
CA SER A 36 2.93 14.79 2.72
C SER A 36 4.25 14.05 2.65
N ILE A 37 5.36 14.78 2.64
CA ILE A 37 6.71 14.24 2.53
C ILE A 37 7.34 14.23 3.93
N GLY A 38 7.53 13.04 4.48
CA GLY A 38 8.26 12.84 5.73
C GLY A 38 9.76 12.58 5.48
N LEU A 39 10.48 12.27 6.57
CA LEU A 39 11.93 11.99 6.51
C LEU A 39 12.25 10.74 5.68
N LYS A 40 11.51 9.63 5.91
CA LYS A 40 11.73 8.33 5.26
C LYS A 40 10.56 7.86 4.39
N THR A 41 9.38 8.43 4.58
CA THR A 41 8.14 8.04 3.94
C THR A 41 7.47 9.22 3.26
N CYS A 42 6.68 8.95 2.24
CA CYS A 42 5.79 9.91 1.61
C CYS A 42 4.36 9.37 1.66
N ARG A 43 3.39 10.25 1.88
CA ARG A 43 1.97 9.93 1.87
C ARG A 43 1.25 10.70 0.77
N ILE A 44 0.43 10.00 0.00
CA ILE A 44 -0.46 10.60 -1.01
C ILE A 44 -1.90 10.34 -0.54
N GLY A 45 -2.65 11.40 -0.26
CA GLY A 45 -4.08 11.30 -0.02
C GLY A 45 -4.80 11.02 -1.34
N ILE A 46 -5.69 10.04 -1.36
CA ILE A 46 -6.58 9.75 -2.49
C ILE A 46 -8.03 9.76 -2.04
N SER A 47 -8.91 10.13 -2.96
CA SER A 47 -10.36 10.11 -2.81
C SER A 47 -10.98 9.31 -3.94
N ILE A 48 -11.87 8.39 -3.62
CA ILE A 48 -12.57 7.51 -4.56
C ILE A 48 -14.06 7.84 -4.48
N GLU A 49 -14.70 8.12 -5.61
CA GLU A 49 -16.14 8.35 -5.61
C GLU A 49 -16.93 7.09 -5.22
N ARG A 50 -17.96 7.25 -4.39
CA ARG A 50 -18.79 6.13 -3.95
C ARG A 50 -19.54 5.43 -5.09
N LYS A 51 -19.70 6.10 -6.23
CA LYS A 51 -20.35 5.58 -7.43
C LYS A 51 -19.47 4.55 -8.17
N THR A 52 -18.15 4.59 -8.00
CA THR A 52 -17.21 3.77 -8.78
C THR A 52 -16.85 2.47 -8.08
N MET A 53 -17.03 2.38 -6.75
CA MET A 53 -16.73 1.18 -5.98
C MET A 53 -17.70 1.04 -4.79
N GLN A 54 -18.13 -0.19 -4.50
CA GLN A 54 -18.94 -0.49 -3.31
C GLN A 54 -18.07 -0.53 -2.04
N ILE A 55 -18.66 -0.19 -0.90
CA ILE A 55 -17.94 -0.12 0.39
C ILE A 55 -17.27 -1.44 0.78
N THR A 56 -17.94 -2.56 0.56
CA THR A 56 -17.43 -3.91 0.89
C THR A 56 -16.18 -4.23 0.08
N LYS A 57 -16.21 -3.93 -1.22
CA LYS A 57 -15.05 -4.11 -2.10
C LYS A 57 -13.91 -3.14 -1.76
N ALA A 58 -14.23 -1.91 -1.37
CA ALA A 58 -13.24 -0.94 -0.93
C ALA A 58 -12.56 -1.39 0.37
N ASP A 59 -13.32 -1.91 1.32
CA ASP A 59 -12.82 -2.47 2.58
C ASP A 59 -11.84 -3.62 2.32
N GLU A 60 -12.23 -4.60 1.50
CA GLU A 60 -11.39 -5.76 1.14
C GLU A 60 -10.05 -5.38 0.49
N ILE A 61 -10.04 -4.34 -0.35
CA ILE A 61 -8.88 -3.92 -1.12
C ILE A 61 -7.98 -2.98 -0.34
N PHE A 62 -8.54 -2.00 0.38
CA PHE A 62 -7.78 -0.89 0.94
C PHE A 62 -7.48 -1.07 2.44
N VAL A 63 -8.30 -1.76 3.21
CA VAL A 63 -8.11 -1.80 4.66
C VAL A 63 -7.01 -2.79 5.05
N ASP A 64 -5.98 -2.28 5.73
CA ASP A 64 -4.82 -3.05 6.21
C ASP A 64 -4.07 -3.81 5.11
N ARG A 65 -4.15 -3.33 3.87
CA ARG A 65 -3.50 -3.94 2.71
C ARG A 65 -2.32 -3.12 2.22
N ARG A 66 -1.30 -3.86 1.78
CA ARG A 66 -0.21 -3.35 0.95
C ARG A 66 -0.56 -3.56 -0.50
N LEU A 67 -0.64 -2.49 -1.26
CA LEU A 67 -0.92 -2.51 -2.69
C LEU A 67 0.39 -2.47 -3.47
N VAL A 68 0.49 -3.25 -4.54
CA VAL A 68 1.58 -3.16 -5.51
C VAL A 68 0.96 -2.83 -6.85
N GLY A 69 1.49 -1.80 -7.51
CA GLY A 69 1.00 -1.38 -8.81
C GLY A 69 1.51 0.00 -9.18
N ARG A 70 0.68 0.79 -9.88
CA ARG A 70 1.06 2.11 -10.35
C ARG A 70 -0.07 3.14 -10.28
N ILE A 71 0.34 4.39 -10.16
CA ILE A 71 -0.51 5.57 -10.20
C ILE A 71 -0.30 6.25 -11.56
N GLU A 72 -1.39 6.51 -12.27
CA GLU A 72 -1.39 7.28 -13.52
C GLU A 72 -2.15 8.58 -13.28
N VAL A 73 -1.48 9.74 -13.41
CA VAL A 73 -2.12 11.05 -13.25
C VAL A 73 -2.55 11.60 -14.61
N VAL A 74 -3.79 12.07 -14.70
CA VAL A 74 -4.34 12.73 -15.90
C VAL A 74 -4.02 14.23 -15.85
N ARG A 75 -3.80 14.84 -17.03
CA ARG A 75 -3.44 16.25 -17.17
C ARG A 75 -4.57 17.18 -16.68
N GLU A 76 -4.22 18.41 -16.31
CA GLU A 76 -5.19 19.41 -15.82
C GLU A 76 -6.20 19.71 -16.92
N GLY A 77 -7.48 19.63 -16.60
CA GLY A 77 -8.55 19.94 -17.55
C GLY A 77 -8.97 18.79 -18.47
N GLU A 78 -8.26 17.65 -18.46
CA GLU A 78 -8.75 16.44 -19.12
C GLU A 78 -9.63 15.64 -18.15
N SER A 79 -10.83 15.29 -18.61
CA SER A 79 -11.70 14.39 -17.86
C SER A 79 -11.15 12.96 -17.95
N PRO A 80 -11.23 12.16 -16.86
CA PRO A 80 -10.80 10.75 -16.89
C PRO A 80 -11.56 9.89 -17.92
N ASN A 81 -12.69 10.37 -18.43
CA ASN A 81 -13.52 9.72 -19.44
C ASN A 81 -13.26 10.19 -20.88
N GLN A 82 -12.29 11.08 -21.13
CA GLN A 82 -12.00 11.59 -22.48
C GLN A 82 -11.10 10.60 -23.25
N SER A 83 -11.53 10.24 -24.46
CA SER A 83 -10.79 9.36 -25.38
C SER A 83 -9.47 10.03 -25.81
N LYS A 84 -8.34 9.38 -25.46
CA LYS A 84 -6.95 9.84 -25.62
C LYS A 84 -6.59 10.11 -27.09
N PHE A 85 -6.05 11.30 -27.40
CA PHE A 85 -5.52 11.62 -28.73
C PHE A 85 -3.99 11.69 -28.81
N LEU A 86 -3.25 11.81 -27.70
CA LEU A 86 -1.78 11.90 -27.69
C LEU A 86 -1.20 11.26 -26.41
N ASP A 87 -0.14 10.46 -26.54
CA ASP A 87 0.45 9.62 -25.48
C ASP A 87 1.53 10.30 -24.61
N ASP A 88 1.81 11.60 -24.77
CA ASP A 88 3.13 12.14 -24.40
C ASP A 88 3.35 12.69 -22.98
N ASP A 89 2.35 12.80 -22.10
CA ASP A 89 2.54 13.46 -20.78
C ASP A 89 1.86 12.75 -19.59
N LYS A 90 1.78 11.42 -19.58
CA LYS A 90 1.26 10.70 -18.40
C LYS A 90 2.34 10.61 -17.32
N ILE A 91 2.06 11.13 -16.13
CA ILE A 91 2.96 10.92 -14.98
C ILE A 91 2.59 9.57 -14.37
N ILE A 92 3.54 8.63 -14.41
CA ILE A 92 3.38 7.28 -13.90
C ILE A 92 4.29 7.12 -12.69
N VAL A 93 3.72 6.68 -11.57
CA VAL A 93 4.48 6.31 -10.37
C VAL A 93 4.18 4.87 -10.03
N GLU A 94 5.18 4.00 -10.22
CA GLU A 94 5.10 2.58 -9.88
C GLU A 94 5.68 2.35 -8.48
N GLY A 95 5.09 1.43 -7.72
CA GLY A 95 5.62 1.09 -6.42
C GLY A 95 4.72 0.23 -5.56
N ALA A 96 5.14 0.11 -4.31
CA ALA A 96 4.35 -0.49 -3.25
C ALA A 96 3.79 0.61 -2.34
N PHE A 97 2.50 0.53 -2.07
CA PHE A 97 1.73 1.51 -1.32
C PHE A 97 1.12 0.83 -0.10
N ASP A 98 1.49 1.29 1.08
CA ASP A 98 0.91 0.82 2.34
C ASP A 98 -0.30 1.68 2.69
N VAL A 99 -1.47 1.06 2.80
CA VAL A 99 -2.72 1.74 3.12
C VAL A 99 -2.97 1.65 4.62
N THR A 100 -2.80 2.78 5.32
CA THR A 100 -2.89 2.81 6.79
C THR A 100 -4.20 3.35 7.33
N GLN A 101 -4.94 4.11 6.51
CA GLN A 101 -6.17 4.77 6.93
C GLN A 101 -7.18 4.71 5.80
N PHE A 102 -8.38 4.24 6.10
CA PHE A 102 -9.54 4.29 5.22
C PHE A 102 -10.65 5.08 5.93
N SER A 103 -11.22 6.07 5.24
CA SER A 103 -12.35 6.85 5.71
C SER A 103 -13.49 6.75 4.71
N ALA A 104 -14.72 6.66 5.21
CA ALA A 104 -15.91 6.67 4.39
C ALA A 104 -16.72 7.94 4.68
N ALA A 105 -16.84 8.81 3.67
CA ALA A 105 -17.74 9.94 3.68
C ALA A 105 -19.01 9.60 2.87
N ALA A 106 -20.00 10.49 2.91
CA ALA A 106 -21.28 10.27 2.21
C ALA A 106 -21.11 10.08 0.69
N GLU A 107 -20.19 10.83 0.08
CA GLU A 107 -20.01 10.87 -1.38
C GLU A 107 -18.72 10.20 -1.87
N HIS A 108 -17.73 10.00 -0.99
CA HIS A 108 -16.42 9.50 -1.36
C HIS A 108 -15.77 8.67 -0.24
N TYR A 109 -14.82 7.82 -0.63
CA TYR A 109 -13.91 7.12 0.26
C TYR A 109 -12.55 7.81 0.24
N GLY A 110 -12.01 8.14 1.40
CA GLY A 110 -10.68 8.73 1.54
C GLY A 110 -9.68 7.68 2.00
N THR A 111 -8.48 7.67 1.42
CA THR A 111 -7.40 6.85 1.95
C THR A 111 -6.03 7.47 1.71
N GLY A 112 -5.03 7.06 2.49
CA GLY A 112 -3.64 7.52 2.36
C GLY A 112 -2.75 6.39 1.86
N LEU A 113 -2.11 6.59 0.71
CA LEU A 113 -1.10 5.70 0.16
C LEU A 113 0.27 6.10 0.73
N ASN A 114 0.86 5.25 1.56
CA ASN A 114 2.20 5.50 2.10
C ASN A 114 3.25 4.76 1.28
N MET A 115 4.33 5.44 0.93
CA MET A 115 5.44 4.91 0.17
C MET A 115 6.76 5.23 0.85
N ARG A 116 7.80 4.46 0.54
CA ARG A 116 9.16 4.82 0.95
C ARG A 116 9.66 5.94 0.04
N LYS A 117 10.26 6.97 0.64
CA LYS A 117 10.82 8.10 -0.13
C LYS A 117 11.92 7.65 -1.10
N ALA A 118 12.66 6.60 -0.76
CA ALA A 118 13.72 6.05 -1.59
C ALA A 118 13.22 5.38 -2.89
N SER A 119 11.93 5.01 -2.95
CA SER A 119 11.35 4.33 -4.12
C SER A 119 10.55 5.27 -5.03
N VAL A 120 10.55 6.59 -4.78
CA VAL A 120 9.69 7.53 -5.50
C VAL A 120 10.39 8.86 -5.75
N ASP A 121 10.18 9.45 -6.92
CA ASP A 121 10.64 10.80 -7.21
C ASP A 121 9.69 11.83 -6.59
N VAL A 122 10.16 12.48 -5.53
CA VAL A 122 9.39 13.47 -4.77
C VAL A 122 9.00 14.67 -5.62
N THR A 123 9.80 15.04 -6.63
CA THR A 123 9.50 16.19 -7.50
C THR A 123 8.29 15.94 -8.39
N MET A 124 7.98 14.67 -8.69
CA MET A 124 6.80 14.30 -9.46
C MET A 124 5.53 14.33 -8.60
N LEU A 125 5.65 14.08 -7.28
CA LEU A 125 4.49 13.99 -6.40
C LEU A 125 3.78 15.32 -6.17
N ASP A 126 4.50 16.45 -6.18
CA ASP A 126 3.86 17.77 -6.08
C ASP A 126 2.88 18.03 -7.23
N ARG A 127 3.11 17.41 -8.39
CA ARG A 127 2.22 17.51 -9.56
C ARG A 127 0.91 16.75 -9.37
N PHE A 128 0.78 15.94 -8.32
CA PHE A 128 -0.40 15.12 -8.08
C PHE A 128 -1.47 15.93 -7.35
N ILE A 129 -1.08 16.99 -6.64
CA ILE A 129 -1.99 17.77 -5.80
C ILE A 129 -3.16 18.32 -6.64
N LYS A 130 -4.40 17.98 -6.23
CA LYS A 130 -5.65 18.39 -6.89
C LYS A 130 -5.85 17.85 -8.32
N ARG A 131 -5.13 16.81 -8.72
CA ARG A 131 -5.35 16.13 -10.00
C ARG A 131 -6.19 14.88 -9.84
N SER A 132 -6.74 14.40 -10.94
CA SER A 132 -7.46 13.12 -11.01
C SER A 132 -6.65 12.13 -11.83
N GLY A 133 -6.91 10.84 -11.63
CA GLY A 133 -6.23 9.80 -12.39
C GLY A 133 -6.70 8.42 -11.99
N PHE A 134 -5.80 7.44 -12.13
CA PHE A 134 -6.09 6.03 -11.92
C PHE A 134 -5.06 5.40 -11.01
N LEU A 135 -5.55 4.63 -10.04
CA LEU A 135 -4.76 3.69 -9.28
C LEU A 135 -4.94 2.31 -9.90
N ILE A 136 -3.86 1.74 -10.42
CA ILE A 136 -3.85 0.42 -11.05
C ILE A 136 -3.18 -0.53 -10.06
N ILE A 137 -3.96 -1.46 -9.51
CA ILE A 137 -3.51 -2.41 -8.50
C ILE A 137 -3.24 -3.74 -9.19
N GLU A 138 -1.97 -4.15 -9.22
CA GLU A 138 -1.54 -5.42 -9.80
C GLU A 138 -1.61 -6.56 -8.79
N SER A 139 -1.23 -6.27 -7.54
CA SER A 139 -1.28 -7.25 -6.45
C SER A 139 -1.63 -6.59 -5.12
N THR A 140 -2.32 -7.33 -4.26
CA THR A 140 -2.60 -6.97 -2.87
C THR A 140 -1.89 -7.92 -1.92
N GLY A 141 -1.36 -7.39 -0.83
CA GLY A 141 -0.70 -8.13 0.25
C GLY A 141 -1.13 -7.60 1.60
N GLU A 142 -0.66 -8.24 2.68
CA GLU A 142 -0.92 -7.80 4.04
C GLU A 142 0.18 -6.87 4.54
N ILE A 143 -0.21 -5.82 5.25
CA ILE A 143 0.76 -5.00 5.97
C ILE A 143 1.19 -5.79 7.20
N ILE A 144 2.47 -6.13 7.30
CA ILE A 144 3.05 -6.69 8.52
C ILE A 144 3.08 -5.56 9.55
N LYS A 145 2.04 -5.48 10.39
CA LYS A 145 2.00 -4.56 11.52
C LYS A 145 3.00 -5.07 12.56
N GLU A 146 4.20 -4.50 12.59
CA GLU A 146 5.03 -4.60 13.79
C GLU A 146 4.21 -4.03 14.95
N LYS A 147 4.08 -4.84 16.01
CA LYS A 147 3.26 -4.53 17.17
C LYS A 147 3.67 -3.15 17.71
N PRO A 148 2.74 -2.20 17.90
CA PRO A 148 3.11 -0.91 18.47
C PRO A 148 3.76 -1.15 19.84
N PRO A 149 4.82 -0.40 20.20
CA PRO A 149 5.34 -0.41 21.55
C PRO A 149 4.18 -0.09 22.49
N ARG A 150 4.06 -0.86 23.57
CA ARG A 150 2.98 -0.63 24.53
C ARG A 150 3.19 0.76 25.15
N PRO A 151 2.15 1.60 25.25
CA PRO A 151 2.25 2.81 26.06
C PRO A 151 2.52 2.38 27.51
N GLY A 152 3.67 2.77 28.06
CA GLY A 152 4.13 2.39 29.40
C GLY A 152 5.39 1.52 29.45
N ASP A 153 6.16 1.40 28.36
CA ASP A 153 7.56 0.97 28.46
C ASP A 153 8.38 2.20 28.87
N ASP A 154 8.23 2.54 30.13
CA ASP A 154 8.97 3.59 30.82
C ASP A 154 10.42 3.12 30.88
N ASN A 155 11.22 3.47 29.86
CA ASN A 155 12.67 3.47 30.03
C ASN A 155 12.96 4.45 31.17
N GLU A 156 13.06 3.92 32.39
CA GLU A 156 13.73 4.58 33.50
C GLU A 156 15.10 4.98 32.98
N ILE A 157 15.22 6.26 32.65
CA ILE A 157 16.52 6.88 32.44
C ILE A 157 17.14 6.90 33.83
N ASP A 158 17.98 5.90 34.10
CA ASP A 158 18.87 5.83 35.25
C ASP A 158 19.83 7.02 35.16
N PHE A 159 19.39 8.15 35.72
CA PHE A 159 20.24 9.29 36.02
C PHE A 159 21.15 8.85 37.16
N GLY A 160 22.23 8.17 36.80
CA GLY A 160 23.30 7.82 37.72
C GLY A 160 23.65 9.04 38.58
N GLU A 161 23.65 8.82 39.90
CA GLU A 161 23.94 9.84 40.89
C GLU A 161 25.26 10.55 40.50
N PRO A 162 25.30 11.89 40.47
CA PRO A 162 26.57 12.58 40.34
C PRO A 162 27.40 12.28 41.59
N GLU A 163 28.47 11.51 41.43
CA GLU A 163 29.49 11.39 42.47
C GLU A 163 30.13 12.77 42.65
N ASP A 164 29.78 13.41 43.78
CA ASP A 164 30.43 14.62 44.29
C ASP A 164 31.88 14.27 44.69
N ASP A 165 32.80 14.27 43.73
CA ASP A 165 34.23 14.31 44.01
C ASP A 165 34.62 15.75 44.36
N ALA A 166 34.43 16.08 45.64
CA ALA A 166 35.10 17.18 46.30
C ALA A 166 36.44 16.68 46.86
N GLU A 167 37.56 17.00 46.20
CA GLU A 167 38.87 17.05 46.87
C GLU A 167 39.67 18.30 46.46
N GLU A 168 39.96 19.07 47.53
CA GLU A 168 40.96 20.12 47.82
C GLU A 168 41.73 20.87 46.72
#